data_AF-A0A2K3LDC3-F1
#
_entry.id   AF-A0A2K3LDC3-F1
#
_cell.length_a   1.000
_cell.length_b   1.000
_cell.length_c   1.000
_cell.angle_alpha   90.00
_cell.angle_beta   90.00
_cell.angle_gamma   90.00
#
_symmetry.space_group_name_H-M   'P 1'
#
loop_
_entity.id
_entity.type
_entity.pdbx_description
1 polymer ?
#
loop_
_entity_poly.entity_id
_entity_poly.type
_entity_poly.pdbx_seq_one_letter_code
_entity_poly.pdbx_strand_id
1 'polypeptide(L)'
;VAGCEVASGKIGEIISLDGEKDQKVNSFSGIPDEFFEDMESVWKGRIKTTHVNDVLTSVDEAAEALHLAVTEDFTPIVSRIKASMSPLKAPKGEISYSREQEAVWFKGKQFMPDVWTGSPGEEHIKQLKHALDSKGRKVGMEWFTTAKVDTALSRYHEANAKAKSRVLELLRELATELQSHINIIVFSSTLLVITKALYAHVREKEEMGFSYNSRVPKA
;
A
#
# COMPACT_ATOMS: atom_id res chain seq x y z
N VAL A 1 -32.32 -6.85 20.67
CA VAL A 1 -31.10 -7.68 20.57
C VAL A 1 -30.87 -8.17 19.13
N ALA A 2 -31.88 -8.69 18.43
CA ALA A 2 -31.77 -9.16 17.05
C ALA A 2 -31.10 -8.18 16.05
N GLY A 3 -31.36 -6.86 16.16
CA GLY A 3 -30.76 -5.89 15.24
C GLY A 3 -29.24 -5.74 15.35
N CYS A 4 -28.64 -5.94 16.54
CA CYS A 4 -27.18 -5.93 16.71
C CYS A 4 -26.55 -7.16 16.05
N GLU A 5 -27.19 -8.31 16.25
CA GLU A 5 -26.72 -9.59 15.70
C GLU A 5 -26.76 -9.59 14.17
N VAL A 6 -27.86 -9.12 13.57
CA VAL A 6 -27.98 -8.96 12.12
C VAL A 6 -26.93 -8.00 11.56
N ALA A 7 -26.77 -6.81 12.16
CA ALA A 7 -25.78 -5.84 11.70
C ALA A 7 -24.35 -6.37 11.83
N SER A 8 -24.02 -6.99 12.97
CA SER A 8 -22.71 -7.60 13.21
C SER A 8 -22.44 -8.77 12.28
N GLY A 9 -23.45 -9.56 11.94
CA GLY A 9 -23.33 -10.66 10.98
C GLY A 9 -22.95 -10.14 9.59
N LYS A 10 -23.65 -9.13 9.08
CA LYS A 10 -23.36 -8.51 7.78
C LYS A 10 -21.97 -7.87 7.73
N ILE A 11 -21.60 -7.12 8.78
CA ILE A 11 -20.26 -6.54 8.88
C ILE A 11 -19.21 -7.65 8.91
N GLY A 12 -19.41 -8.67 9.73
CA GLY A 12 -18.49 -9.79 9.87
C GLY A 12 -18.41 -10.69 8.64
N GLU A 13 -19.38 -10.65 7.73
CA GLU A 13 -19.35 -11.36 6.46
C GLU A 13 -18.51 -10.64 5.40
N ILE A 14 -18.56 -9.31 5.38
CA ILE A 14 -17.96 -8.49 4.32
C ILE A 14 -16.61 -7.89 4.72
N ILE A 15 -16.50 -7.34 5.92
CA ILE A 15 -15.32 -6.59 6.37
C ILE A 15 -14.24 -7.57 6.87
N SER A 16 -13.00 -7.32 6.46
CA SER A 16 -11.83 -8.07 6.97
C SER A 16 -11.50 -7.63 8.40
N LEU A 17 -11.07 -8.58 9.22
CA LEU A 17 -10.64 -8.30 10.60
C LEU A 17 -9.14 -8.02 10.65
N ASP A 18 -8.73 -7.08 11.51
CA ASP A 18 -7.32 -6.77 11.74
C ASP A 18 -6.52 -8.04 12.07
N GLY A 19 -5.48 -8.31 11.27
CA GLY A 19 -4.61 -9.47 11.43
C GLY A 19 -4.85 -10.64 10.46
N GLU A 20 -5.83 -10.54 9.56
CA GLU A 20 -5.92 -11.45 8.40
C GLU A 20 -4.67 -11.25 7.53
N LYS A 21 -3.80 -12.27 7.48
CA LYS A 21 -2.50 -12.22 6.77
C LYS A 21 -2.65 -12.15 5.24
N ASP A 22 -3.84 -12.43 4.75
CA ASP A 22 -4.10 -12.77 3.36
C ASP A 22 -4.18 -11.53 2.45
N GLN A 23 -4.08 -10.32 3.01
CA GLN A 23 -4.20 -9.05 2.28
C GLN A 23 -3.14 -8.02 2.70
N LYS A 24 -1.89 -8.47 2.80
CA LYS A 24 -0.78 -7.53 2.96
C LYS A 24 -0.54 -6.76 1.66
N VAL A 25 -0.13 -5.51 1.83
CA VAL A 25 0.44 -4.69 0.76
C VAL A 25 1.62 -5.42 0.14
N ASN A 26 1.71 -5.37 -1.19
CA ASN A 26 2.82 -5.97 -1.92
C ASN A 26 4.17 -5.36 -1.49
N SER A 27 5.23 -6.16 -1.51
CA SER A 27 6.59 -5.68 -1.30
C SER A 27 7.52 -6.55 -2.13
N PHE A 28 8.40 -5.89 -2.89
CA PHE A 28 9.35 -6.55 -3.77
C PHE A 28 10.71 -5.87 -3.65
N SER A 29 11.76 -6.68 -3.50
CA SER A 29 13.12 -6.16 -3.47
C SER A 29 13.43 -5.38 -4.76
N GLY A 30 13.86 -4.13 -4.65
CA GLY A 30 14.19 -3.28 -5.80
C GLY A 30 13.14 -2.23 -6.15
N ILE A 31 11.94 -2.32 -5.58
CA ILE A 31 10.93 -1.24 -5.60
C ILE A 31 10.86 -0.66 -4.17
N PRO A 32 10.87 0.68 -3.98
CA PRO A 32 10.67 1.27 -2.66
C PRO A 32 9.32 0.86 -2.05
N ASP A 33 9.31 0.36 -0.81
CA ASP A 33 8.08 -0.12 -0.16
C ASP A 33 6.98 0.95 -0.10
N GLU A 34 7.35 2.22 0.03
CA GLU A 34 6.45 3.38 0.00
C GLU A 34 5.54 3.40 -1.23
N PHE A 35 5.99 2.86 -2.37
CA PHE A 35 5.19 2.78 -3.58
C PHE A 35 3.94 1.93 -3.37
N PHE A 36 4.11 0.68 -2.92
CA PHE A 36 2.96 -0.21 -2.73
C PHE A 36 2.09 0.24 -1.56
N GLU A 37 2.69 0.80 -0.52
CA GLU A 37 1.95 1.38 0.61
C GLU A 37 0.99 2.48 0.15
N ASP A 38 1.46 3.43 -0.66
CA ASP A 38 0.61 4.51 -1.17
C ASP A 38 -0.50 3.99 -2.12
N MET A 39 -0.23 2.92 -2.88
CA MET A 39 -1.16 2.39 -3.89
C MET A 39 -2.24 1.47 -3.29
N GLU A 40 -1.84 0.60 -2.36
CA GLU A 40 -2.67 -0.53 -1.91
C GLU A 40 -3.30 -0.30 -0.55
N SER A 41 -2.66 0.42 0.39
CA SER A 41 -3.17 0.62 1.77
C SER A 41 -4.54 1.32 1.81
N VAL A 42 -4.86 2.08 0.76
CA VAL A 42 -6.14 2.80 0.64
C VAL A 42 -7.33 1.84 0.51
N TRP A 43 -7.14 0.61 0.02
CA TRP A 43 -8.24 -0.31 -0.27
C TRP A 43 -8.00 -1.76 0.19
N LYS A 44 -6.76 -2.25 0.15
CA LYS A 44 -6.39 -3.63 0.49
C LYS A 44 -6.59 -3.87 1.99
N GLY A 45 -7.12 -5.03 2.36
CA GLY A 45 -7.45 -5.36 3.75
C GLY A 45 -8.75 -4.76 4.29
N ARG A 46 -9.56 -4.09 3.46
CA ARG A 46 -10.87 -3.55 3.91
C ARG A 46 -12.02 -4.54 3.81
N ILE A 47 -11.96 -5.43 2.83
CA ILE A 47 -13.01 -6.39 2.49
C ILE A 47 -12.39 -7.78 2.54
N LYS A 48 -13.11 -8.79 3.03
CA LYS A 48 -12.59 -10.17 3.05
C LYS A 48 -12.21 -10.68 1.67
N THR A 49 -11.14 -11.46 1.62
CA THR A 49 -10.54 -11.98 0.38
C THR A 49 -11.56 -12.72 -0.48
N THR A 50 -12.49 -13.44 0.15
CA THR A 50 -13.56 -14.19 -0.53
C THR A 50 -14.43 -13.34 -1.47
N HIS A 51 -14.54 -12.02 -1.24
CA HIS A 51 -15.37 -11.12 -2.04
C HIS A 51 -14.61 -10.32 -3.09
N VAL A 52 -13.27 -10.32 -3.02
CA VAL A 52 -12.37 -9.51 -3.87
C VAL A 52 -11.19 -10.31 -4.42
N ASN A 53 -11.26 -11.64 -4.39
CA ASN A 53 -10.16 -12.52 -4.78
C ASN A 53 -9.69 -12.27 -6.22
N ASP A 54 -10.63 -12.04 -7.14
CA ASP A 54 -10.33 -11.78 -8.56
C ASP A 54 -9.51 -10.50 -8.76
N VAL A 55 -9.89 -9.42 -8.08
CA VAL A 55 -9.16 -8.14 -8.18
C VAL A 55 -7.85 -8.16 -7.41
N LEU A 56 -7.77 -8.91 -6.30
CA LEU A 56 -6.52 -9.12 -5.55
C LEU A 56 -5.49 -9.85 -6.42
N THR A 57 -5.87 -11.01 -6.99
CA THR A 57 -4.98 -11.76 -7.88
C THR A 57 -4.52 -10.90 -9.05
N SER A 58 -5.42 -10.13 -9.68
CA SER A 58 -5.06 -9.25 -10.79
C SER A 58 -4.06 -8.16 -10.40
N VAL A 59 -4.16 -7.61 -9.19
CA VAL A 59 -3.19 -6.61 -8.69
C VAL A 59 -1.85 -7.27 -8.39
N ASP A 60 -1.85 -8.43 -7.73
CA ASP A 60 -0.63 -9.13 -7.36
C ASP A 60 0.14 -9.59 -8.61
N GLU A 61 -0.55 -10.11 -9.64
CA GLU A 61 0.06 -10.44 -10.94
C GLU A 61 0.64 -9.21 -11.65
N ALA A 62 -0.07 -8.08 -11.61
CA ALA A 62 0.43 -6.84 -12.21
C ALA A 62 1.62 -6.25 -11.43
N ALA A 63 1.63 -6.40 -10.10
CA ALA A 63 2.73 -5.99 -9.23
C ALA A 63 3.99 -6.83 -9.49
N GLU A 64 3.83 -8.14 -9.65
CA GLU A 64 4.92 -9.05 -10.02
C GLU A 64 5.47 -8.70 -11.40
N ALA A 65 4.60 -8.46 -12.39
CA ALA A 65 5.03 -8.03 -13.73
C ALA A 65 5.79 -6.69 -13.71
N LEU A 66 5.36 -5.74 -12.86
CA LEU A 66 6.08 -4.48 -12.65
C LEU A 66 7.44 -4.71 -11.98
N HIS A 67 7.50 -5.55 -10.95
CA HIS A 67 8.75 -5.91 -10.29
C HIS A 67 9.75 -6.55 -11.27
N LEU A 68 9.31 -7.49 -12.10
CA LEU A 68 10.14 -8.10 -13.13
C LEU A 68 10.65 -7.07 -14.15
N ALA A 69 9.77 -6.18 -14.63
CA ALA A 69 10.15 -5.12 -15.56
C ALA A 69 11.20 -4.17 -14.95
N VAL A 70 10.99 -3.72 -13.72
CA VAL A 70 11.93 -2.86 -12.99
C VAL A 70 13.26 -3.58 -12.75
N THR A 71 13.22 -4.84 -12.35
CA THR A 71 14.41 -5.62 -12.03
C THR A 71 15.26 -5.87 -13.27
N GLU A 72 14.65 -6.31 -14.36
CA GLU A 72 15.34 -6.60 -15.61
C GLU A 72 15.92 -5.34 -16.25
N ASP A 73 15.19 -4.23 -16.24
CA ASP A 73 15.61 -3.03 -16.98
C ASP A 73 16.53 -2.12 -16.16
N PHE A 74 16.30 -1.95 -14.85
CA PHE A 74 17.05 -0.99 -14.01
C PHE A 74 18.17 -1.61 -13.19
N THR A 75 18.04 -2.85 -12.71
CA THR A 75 19.09 -3.48 -11.86
C THR A 75 20.45 -3.60 -12.56
N PRO A 76 20.54 -3.98 -13.85
CA PRO A 76 21.83 -4.01 -14.55
C PRO A 76 22.51 -2.63 -14.59
N ILE A 77 21.71 -1.57 -14.76
CA ILE A 77 22.18 -0.19 -14.81
C ILE A 77 22.70 0.25 -13.44
N VAL A 78 21.90 0.04 -12.38
CA VAL A 78 22.27 0.39 -11.00
C VAL A 78 23.52 -0.36 -10.56
N SER A 79 23.60 -1.67 -10.83
CA SER A 79 24.74 -2.51 -10.45
C SER A 79 26.03 -2.04 -11.11
N ARG A 80 25.96 -1.66 -12.39
CA ARG A 80 27.12 -1.13 -13.12
C ARG A 80 27.54 0.25 -12.61
N ILE A 81 26.60 1.13 -12.31
CA ILE A 81 26.91 2.45 -11.72
C ILE A 81 27.64 2.24 -10.40
N LYS A 82 27.14 1.35 -9.54
CA LYS A 82 27.79 1.01 -8.27
C LYS A 82 29.21 0.45 -8.47
N ALA A 83 29.42 -0.41 -9.46
CA ALA A 83 30.73 -1.01 -9.74
C ALA A 83 31.76 -0.03 -10.35
N SER A 84 31.30 1.00 -11.07
CA SER A 84 32.18 1.99 -11.74
C SER A 84 32.47 3.24 -10.88
N MET A 85 31.90 3.34 -9.69
CA MET A 85 32.10 4.48 -8.79
C MET A 85 33.34 4.31 -7.89
N SER A 86 34.12 5.38 -7.76
CA SER A 86 35.13 5.51 -6.70
C SER A 86 34.44 5.62 -5.34
N PRO A 87 35.00 5.03 -4.26
CA PRO A 87 34.39 5.02 -2.92
C PRO A 87 34.10 6.40 -2.32
N LEU A 88 34.59 7.49 -2.91
CA LEU A 88 34.41 8.87 -2.43
C LEU A 88 33.23 9.63 -3.08
N LYS A 89 32.53 9.07 -4.06
CA LYS A 89 31.48 9.80 -4.82
C LYS A 89 30.09 9.20 -4.55
N ALA A 90 29.11 10.05 -4.26
CA ALA A 90 27.73 9.63 -4.00
C ALA A 90 27.11 8.86 -5.19
N PRO A 91 26.19 7.91 -4.94
CA PRO A 91 25.55 7.12 -5.99
C PRO A 91 24.88 8.02 -7.02
N LYS A 92 25.20 7.82 -8.30
CA LYS A 92 24.69 8.64 -9.41
C LYS A 92 23.41 8.10 -10.06
N GLY A 93 22.89 6.97 -9.58
CA GLY A 93 21.73 6.28 -10.15
C GLY A 93 21.10 5.30 -9.17
N GLU A 94 19.80 5.40 -8.96
CA GLU A 94 19.00 4.55 -8.08
C GLU A 94 17.60 4.33 -8.64
N ILE A 95 16.88 3.32 -8.14
CA ILE A 95 15.46 3.15 -8.40
C ILE A 95 14.72 3.96 -7.33
N SER A 96 13.88 4.89 -7.76
CA SER A 96 13.17 5.80 -6.87
C SER A 96 11.69 5.84 -7.19
N TYR A 97 10.90 6.02 -6.14
CA TYR A 97 9.47 6.28 -6.23
C TYR A 97 9.23 7.79 -6.38
N SER A 98 8.49 8.17 -7.40
CA SER A 98 7.97 9.52 -7.61
C SER A 98 6.52 9.57 -7.14
N ARG A 99 6.30 10.04 -5.92
CA ARG A 99 4.95 10.12 -5.32
C ARG A 99 3.98 10.96 -6.16
N GLU A 100 4.44 12.09 -6.70
CA GLU A 100 3.60 12.96 -7.53
C GLU A 100 3.12 12.31 -8.83
N GLN A 101 3.93 11.41 -9.37
CA GLN A 101 3.62 10.70 -10.62
C GLN A 101 3.13 9.28 -10.37
N GLU A 102 3.04 8.89 -9.10
CA GLU A 102 2.64 7.54 -8.70
C GLU A 102 3.49 6.45 -9.39
N ALA A 103 4.79 6.72 -9.63
CA ALA A 103 5.60 5.91 -10.54
C ALA A 103 6.96 5.50 -9.95
N VAL A 104 7.42 4.30 -10.32
CA VAL A 104 8.77 3.80 -9.98
C VAL A 104 9.68 3.91 -11.18
N TRP A 105 10.73 4.71 -11.05
CA TRP A 105 11.61 5.06 -12.16
C TRP A 105 13.08 4.98 -11.76
N PHE A 106 13.94 4.92 -12.78
CA PHE A 106 15.37 5.12 -12.58
C PHE A 106 15.64 6.62 -12.44
N LYS A 107 16.25 7.00 -11.31
CA LYS A 107 16.67 8.37 -11.02
C LYS A 107 18.19 8.44 -11.06
N GLY A 108 18.75 9.23 -11.98
CA GLY A 108 20.19 9.40 -12.09
C GLY A 108 20.63 10.66 -12.83
N LYS A 109 21.74 11.25 -12.38
CA LYS A 109 22.39 12.42 -13.03
C LYS A 109 23.78 12.04 -13.50
N GLN A 110 24.13 12.41 -14.74
CA GLN A 110 25.47 12.18 -15.31
C GLN A 110 25.96 10.73 -15.14
N PHE A 111 25.07 9.77 -15.41
CA PHE A 111 25.36 8.33 -15.35
C PHE A 111 25.85 7.76 -16.69
N MET A 112 25.81 8.56 -17.76
CA MET A 112 26.35 8.19 -19.06
C MET A 112 27.85 8.51 -19.13
N PRO A 113 28.75 7.53 -19.37
CA PRO A 113 30.15 7.78 -19.68
C PRO A 113 30.35 8.36 -21.09
N ASP A 114 31.51 8.98 -21.33
CA ASP A 114 31.83 9.67 -22.59
C ASP A 114 32.17 8.72 -23.77
N VAL A 115 32.47 7.43 -23.52
CA VAL A 115 32.81 6.44 -24.56
C VAL A 115 32.03 5.14 -24.34
N TRP A 116 31.20 4.77 -25.32
CA TRP A 116 30.39 3.55 -25.33
C TRP A 116 30.78 2.67 -26.51
N THR A 117 31.56 1.61 -26.29
CA THR A 117 31.71 0.55 -27.28
C THR A 117 31.81 -0.81 -26.59
N GLY A 118 30.72 -1.57 -26.59
CA GLY A 118 30.73 -3.04 -26.48
C GLY A 118 30.69 -3.63 -25.07
N SER A 119 30.00 -2.99 -24.11
CA SER A 119 30.05 -3.41 -22.69
C SER A 119 28.70 -3.88 -22.12
N PRO A 120 28.66 -4.88 -21.20
CA PRO A 120 27.42 -5.39 -20.61
C PRO A 120 26.61 -4.28 -19.89
N GLY A 121 25.35 -4.06 -20.30
CA GLY A 121 24.47 -2.99 -19.77
C GLY A 121 24.29 -1.77 -20.69
N GLU A 122 25.08 -1.66 -21.76
CA GLU A 122 24.91 -0.61 -22.79
C GLU A 122 23.52 -0.70 -23.45
N GLU A 123 23.07 -1.91 -23.76
CA GLU A 123 21.76 -2.14 -24.38
C GLU A 123 20.59 -1.72 -23.46
N HIS A 124 20.72 -1.88 -22.13
CA HIS A 124 19.69 -1.44 -21.18
C HIS A 124 19.65 0.09 -21.08
N ILE A 125 20.81 0.76 -21.16
CA ILE A 125 20.89 2.22 -21.12
C ILE A 125 20.36 2.85 -22.41
N LYS A 126 20.56 2.22 -23.57
CA LYS A 126 19.95 2.64 -24.83
C LYS A 126 18.42 2.59 -24.81
N GLN A 127 17.83 1.74 -23.97
CA GLN A 127 16.38 1.62 -23.81
C GLN A 127 15.78 2.67 -22.87
N LEU A 128 16.62 3.39 -22.10
CA LEU A 128 16.15 4.46 -21.23
C LEU A 128 15.63 5.65 -22.05
N LYS A 129 14.43 6.09 -21.70
CA LYS A 129 13.83 7.35 -22.14
C LYS A 129 13.50 8.21 -20.93
N HIS A 130 13.38 9.51 -21.13
CA HIS A 130 12.93 10.39 -20.04
C HIS A 130 11.53 10.00 -19.57
N ALA A 131 11.34 9.97 -18.26
CA ALA A 131 10.04 9.81 -17.65
C ALA A 131 9.14 11.01 -18.00
N LEU A 132 7.86 10.74 -18.25
CA LEU A 132 6.87 11.74 -18.62
C LEU A 132 5.81 11.86 -17.52
N ASP A 133 5.31 13.07 -17.31
CA ASP A 133 4.15 13.32 -16.46
C ASP A 133 2.86 12.87 -17.16
N SER A 134 1.75 12.92 -16.43
CA SER A 134 0.41 12.64 -16.97
C SER A 134 0.00 13.53 -18.15
N LYS A 135 0.73 14.62 -18.42
CA LYS A 135 0.51 15.55 -19.56
C LYS A 135 1.51 15.32 -20.69
N GLY A 136 2.33 14.26 -20.63
CA GLY A 136 3.35 13.94 -21.62
C GLY A 136 4.60 14.82 -21.56
N ARG A 137 4.80 15.59 -20.49
CA ARG A 137 5.96 16.48 -20.31
C ARG A 137 7.04 15.78 -19.50
N LYS A 138 8.31 16.04 -19.81
CA LYS A 138 9.43 15.42 -19.09
C LYS A 138 9.41 15.78 -17.60
N VAL A 139 9.53 14.77 -16.75
CA VAL A 139 9.67 14.94 -15.29
C VAL A 139 11.15 15.14 -14.99
N GLY A 140 11.61 16.38 -14.96
CA GLY A 140 13.03 16.68 -14.72
C GLY A 140 13.98 16.11 -15.78
N MET A 141 15.28 16.22 -15.52
CA MET A 141 16.33 15.66 -16.40
C MET A 141 16.91 14.36 -15.87
N GLU A 142 16.62 14.04 -14.60
CA GLU A 142 17.18 12.93 -13.86
C GLU A 142 16.29 11.69 -13.84
N TRP A 143 15.05 11.77 -14.32
CA TRP A 143 14.11 10.66 -14.28
C TRP A 143 14.02 9.95 -15.63
N PHE A 144 14.16 8.63 -15.59
CA PHE A 144 14.18 7.76 -16.75
C PHE A 144 13.33 6.52 -16.51
N THR A 145 12.76 6.02 -17.60
CA THR A 145 11.93 4.82 -17.66
C THR A 145 12.23 4.06 -18.94
N THR A 146 11.66 2.87 -19.11
CA THR A 146 11.66 2.11 -20.37
C THR A 146 10.22 1.92 -20.85
N ALA A 147 10.05 1.53 -22.12
CA ALA A 147 8.72 1.18 -22.63
C ALA A 147 8.09 0.01 -21.86
N LYS A 148 8.92 -0.93 -21.40
CA LYS A 148 8.48 -2.11 -20.65
C LYS A 148 8.00 -1.73 -19.24
N VAL A 149 8.77 -0.93 -18.51
CA VAL A 149 8.39 -0.44 -17.17
C VAL A 149 7.14 0.42 -17.26
N ASP A 150 7.03 1.35 -18.22
CA ASP A 150 5.82 2.16 -18.40
C ASP A 150 4.58 1.31 -18.67
N THR A 151 4.72 0.28 -19.51
CA THR A 151 3.61 -0.63 -19.83
C THR A 151 3.18 -1.44 -18.60
N ALA A 152 4.14 -1.97 -17.84
CA ALA A 152 3.86 -2.72 -16.63
C ALA A 152 3.22 -1.83 -15.54
N LEU A 153 3.74 -0.61 -15.36
CA LEU A 153 3.20 0.37 -14.43
C LEU A 153 1.77 0.77 -14.80
N SER A 154 1.48 0.99 -16.09
CA SER A 154 0.13 1.28 -16.56
C SER A 154 -0.86 0.16 -16.23
N ARG A 155 -0.46 -1.11 -16.45
CA ARG A 155 -1.29 -2.28 -16.09
C ARG A 155 -1.52 -2.38 -14.59
N TYR A 156 -0.49 -2.11 -13.78
CA TYR A 156 -0.60 -2.10 -12.33
C TYR A 156 -1.56 -1.02 -11.82
N HIS A 157 -1.51 0.20 -12.38
CA HIS A 157 -2.47 1.25 -12.06
C HIS A 157 -3.89 0.89 -12.47
N GLU A 158 -4.09 0.28 -13.63
CA GLU A 158 -5.40 -0.17 -14.10
C GLU A 158 -5.99 -1.23 -13.14
N ALA A 159 -5.19 -2.23 -12.76
CA ALA A 159 -5.59 -3.26 -11.81
C ALA A 159 -5.96 -2.64 -10.44
N ASN A 160 -5.16 -1.71 -9.93
CA ASN A 160 -5.45 -1.00 -8.68
C ASN A 160 -6.72 -0.15 -8.77
N ALA A 161 -6.92 0.58 -9.86
CA ALA A 161 -8.13 1.37 -10.07
C ALA A 161 -9.39 0.48 -10.07
N LYS A 162 -9.31 -0.69 -10.72
CA LYS A 162 -10.39 -1.68 -10.72
C LYS A 162 -10.64 -2.25 -9.31
N ALA A 163 -9.59 -2.63 -8.59
CA ALA A 163 -9.70 -3.14 -7.23
C ALA A 163 -10.31 -2.11 -6.27
N LYS A 164 -9.84 -0.86 -6.31
CA LYS A 164 -10.37 0.25 -5.54
C LYS A 164 -11.85 0.51 -5.83
N SER A 165 -12.24 0.45 -7.11
CA SER A 165 -13.65 0.59 -7.50
C SER A 165 -14.51 -0.55 -6.92
N ARG A 166 -14.03 -1.79 -7.02
CA ARG A 166 -14.74 -2.97 -6.52
C ARG A 166 -14.91 -2.95 -4.99
N VAL A 167 -13.85 -2.61 -4.25
CA VAL A 167 -13.92 -2.45 -2.80
C VAL A 167 -14.92 -1.34 -2.43
N LEU A 168 -14.88 -0.21 -3.13
CA LEU A 168 -15.79 0.91 -2.86
C LEU A 168 -17.26 0.56 -3.15
N GLU A 169 -17.53 -0.22 -4.18
CA GLU A 169 -18.86 -0.76 -4.49
C GLU A 169 -19.38 -1.62 -3.34
N LEU A 170 -18.61 -2.63 -2.91
CA LEU A 170 -18.99 -3.52 -1.81
C LEU A 170 -19.21 -2.76 -0.49
N LEU A 171 -18.39 -1.76 -0.18
CA LEU A 171 -18.57 -0.93 1.01
C LEU A 171 -19.86 -0.10 0.94
N ARG A 172 -20.26 0.37 -0.25
CA ARG A 172 -21.52 1.13 -0.44
C ARG A 172 -22.74 0.23 -0.35
N GLU A 173 -22.66 -0.97 -0.88
CA GLU A 173 -23.70 -1.99 -0.74
C GLU A 173 -23.91 -2.32 0.73
N LEU A 174 -22.84 -2.64 1.46
CA LEU A 174 -22.90 -2.89 2.90
C LEU A 174 -23.48 -1.69 3.67
N ALA A 175 -23.05 -0.46 3.36
CA ALA A 175 -23.60 0.73 3.99
C ALA A 175 -25.12 0.87 3.77
N THR A 176 -25.59 0.58 2.55
CA THR A 176 -27.01 0.60 2.21
C THR A 176 -27.79 -0.45 3.01
N GLU A 177 -27.25 -1.65 3.14
CA GLU A 177 -27.85 -2.72 3.93
C GLU A 177 -27.92 -2.43 5.43
N LEU A 178 -26.92 -1.71 5.95
CA LEU A 178 -26.85 -1.33 7.36
C LEU A 178 -27.68 -0.08 7.67
N GLN A 179 -28.17 0.64 6.66
CA GLN A 179 -28.87 1.91 6.84
C GLN A 179 -30.10 1.79 7.76
N SER A 180 -30.86 0.69 7.66
CA SER A 180 -32.02 0.42 8.53
C SER A 180 -31.63 0.11 9.98
N HIS A 181 -30.35 -0.16 10.24
CA HIS A 181 -29.78 -0.50 11.54
C HIS A 181 -28.88 0.62 12.10
N ILE A 182 -28.86 1.81 11.49
CA ILE A 182 -27.92 2.88 11.87
C ILE A 182 -28.04 3.28 13.35
N ASN A 183 -29.26 3.41 13.87
CA ASN A 183 -29.49 3.80 15.27
C ASN A 183 -28.90 2.78 16.25
N ILE A 184 -29.04 1.49 15.95
CA ILE A 184 -28.53 0.44 16.84
C ILE A 184 -27.00 0.34 16.75
N ILE A 185 -26.41 0.59 15.58
CA ILE A 185 -24.95 0.65 15.39
C ILE A 185 -24.36 1.84 16.17
N VAL A 186 -24.95 3.03 16.05
CA VAL A 186 -24.50 4.23 16.77
C VAL A 186 -24.63 4.04 18.28
N PHE A 187 -25.77 3.51 18.74
CA PHE A 187 -25.97 3.22 20.17
C PHE A 187 -24.96 2.21 20.70
N SER A 188 -24.75 1.10 19.99
CA SER A 188 -23.79 0.05 20.40
C SER A 188 -22.36 0.58 20.43
N SER A 189 -21.98 1.39 19.43
CA SER A 189 -20.64 2.01 19.37
C SER A 189 -20.42 2.99 20.52
N THR A 190 -21.42 3.81 20.85
CA THR A 190 -21.37 4.74 21.97
C THR A 190 -21.24 3.99 23.30
N LEU A 191 -22.05 2.94 23.49
CA LEU A 191 -21.98 2.10 24.68
C LEU A 191 -20.63 1.41 24.82
N LEU A 192 -20.04 0.93 23.71
CA LEU A 192 -18.71 0.32 23.70
C LEU A 192 -17.63 1.32 24.13
N VAL A 193 -17.67 2.56 23.63
CA VAL A 193 -16.72 3.62 24.01
C VAL A 193 -16.84 3.94 25.49
N ILE A 194 -18.05 4.12 26.02
CA ILE A 194 -18.29 4.38 27.44
C ILE A 194 -17.76 3.21 28.28
N THR A 195 -18.06 1.97 27.88
CA THR A 195 -17.62 0.77 28.61
C THR A 195 -16.11 0.65 28.63
N LYS A 196 -15.42 0.91 27.50
CA LYS A 196 -13.96 0.95 27.42
C LYS A 196 -13.37 2.02 28.34
N ALA A 197 -13.97 3.21 28.37
CA ALA A 197 -13.51 4.30 29.23
C ALA A 197 -13.68 3.96 30.72
N LEU A 198 -14.82 3.38 31.11
CA LEU A 198 -15.07 2.91 32.47
C LEU A 198 -14.07 1.82 32.88
N TYR A 199 -13.83 0.83 32.01
CA TYR A 199 -12.88 -0.24 32.27
C TYR A 199 -11.45 0.29 32.44
N ALA A 200 -11.01 1.21 31.56
CA ALA A 200 -9.71 1.84 31.67
C ALA A 200 -9.56 2.61 33.00
N HIS A 201 -10.61 3.33 33.42
CA HIS A 201 -10.59 4.08 34.68
C HIS A 201 -10.55 3.18 35.92
N VAL A 202 -11.28 2.06 35.91
CA VAL A 202 -11.22 1.07 37.00
C VAL A 202 -9.81 0.47 37.08
N ARG A 203 -9.25 0.04 35.94
CA ARG A 203 -7.92 -0.53 35.87
C ARG A 203 -6.83 0.44 36.36
N GLU A 204 -6.91 1.70 35.96
CA GLU A 204 -5.98 2.75 36.44
C GLU A 204 -6.06 2.93 37.97
N LYS A 205 -7.28 2.90 38.54
CA LYS A 205 -7.46 3.00 40.00
C LYS A 205 -6.93 1.79 40.76
N GLU A 206 -7.08 0.58 40.20
CA GLU A 206 -6.50 -0.64 40.76
C GLU A 206 -4.96 -0.59 40.72
N GLU A 207 -4.38 -0.14 39.62
CA GLU A 207 -2.92 0.07 39.47
C GLU A 207 -2.38 1.14 40.43
N MET A 208 -3.17 2.16 40.75
CA MET A 208 -2.87 3.17 41.77
C MET A 208 -3.12 2.69 43.21
N GLY A 209 -3.52 1.43 43.43
CA GLY A 209 -3.72 0.84 44.76
C GLY A 209 -5.02 1.23 45.47
N PHE A 210 -6.00 1.80 44.76
CA PHE A 210 -7.32 2.06 45.33
C PHE A 210 -8.17 0.78 45.36
N SER A 211 -8.30 0.17 46.54
CA SER A 211 -9.25 -0.93 46.78
C SER A 211 -10.64 -0.39 47.11
N TYR A 212 -11.66 -0.75 46.32
CA TYR A 212 -13.07 -0.42 46.59
C TYR A 212 -13.65 -1.13 47.84
N ASN A 213 -12.86 -1.95 48.54
CA ASN A 213 -13.33 -2.84 49.60
C ASN A 213 -13.13 -2.31 51.04
N SER A 214 -13.29 -1.01 51.27
CA SER A 214 -13.01 -0.38 52.59
C SER A 214 -14.18 0.32 53.28
N ARG A 215 -15.44 0.05 52.92
CA ARG A 215 -16.60 0.55 53.68
C ARG A 215 -17.77 -0.44 53.75
N VAL A 216 -17.62 -1.49 54.54
CA VAL A 216 -18.75 -2.08 55.25
C VAL A 216 -18.60 -1.61 56.71
N PRO A 217 -19.50 -0.76 57.25
CA PRO A 217 -19.46 -0.44 58.66
C PRO A 217 -19.79 -1.73 59.41
N LYS A 218 -18.87 -2.20 60.26
CA LYS A 218 -19.21 -3.24 61.25
C LYS A 218 -20.20 -2.61 62.22
N ALA A 219 -21.40 -3.21 62.29
CA ALA A 219 -22.39 -2.95 63.32
C ALA A 219 -21.90 -3.46 64.68
#